data_AF-L7U9B5-F1
#
_entry.id   AF-L7U9B5-F1
#
_cell.length_a   1.000
_cell.length_b   1.000
_cell.length_c   1.000
_cell.angle_alpha   90.00
_cell.angle_beta   90.00
_cell.angle_gamma   90.00
#
_symmetry.space_group_name_H-M   'P 1'
#
loop_
_entity.id
_entity.type
_entity.pdbx_description
1 polymer ?
#
loop_
_entity_poly.entity_id
_entity_poly.type
_entity_poly.pdbx_seq_one_letter_code
_entity_poly.pdbx_strand_id
1 'polypeptide(L)'
;MSRAYRVSVSESLNRIVHAEDGVCSKLELLPLLSREETAGLLAAELAARGFTQEGDVAVRVEADGVRVAVDVTTGDVSVTLSDESSVNLVATGEVRTETPHETEAVRKLAREKARAKLEDKAQDATDELREDITRRLEGRLRDLKAELDSISNKVTAEALKVRASQLGTVEEIHEDAATGSLTIKVRV
;
A
#
# COMPACT_ATOMS: atom_id res chain seq x y z
N MET A 1 1.77 23.18 59.58
CA MET A 1 1.10 22.09 58.83
C MET A 1 1.15 22.45 57.36
N SER A 2 1.94 21.74 56.55
CA SER A 2 1.88 21.88 55.09
C SER A 2 0.59 21.22 54.59
N ARG A 3 -0.12 21.88 53.68
CA ARG A 3 -1.30 21.32 52.98
C ARG A 3 -0.85 20.98 51.56
N ALA A 4 -0.97 19.73 51.17
CA ALA A 4 -0.71 19.33 49.79
C ALA A 4 -1.90 19.77 48.91
N TYR A 5 -1.61 20.53 47.87
CA TYR A 5 -2.55 20.94 46.84
C TYR A 5 -2.35 20.09 45.59
N ARG A 6 -3.45 19.70 44.94
CA ARG A 6 -3.44 19.04 43.63
C ARG A 6 -3.93 20.04 42.60
N VAL A 7 -3.12 20.29 41.59
CA VAL A 7 -3.51 21.08 40.42
C VAL A 7 -3.72 20.12 39.26
N SER A 8 -4.95 20.08 38.74
CA SER A 8 -5.30 19.35 37.52
C SER A 8 -5.63 20.34 36.42
N VAL A 9 -5.14 20.06 35.21
CA VAL A 9 -5.49 20.78 33.99
C VAL A 9 -5.91 19.77 32.94
N SER A 10 -7.13 19.91 32.43
CA SER A 10 -7.62 19.15 31.27
C SER A 10 -7.37 19.93 29.99
N GLU A 11 -6.84 19.24 28.98
CA GLU A 11 -6.76 19.74 27.61
C GLU A 11 -7.38 18.72 26.65
N SER A 12 -7.94 19.21 25.55
CA SER A 12 -8.53 18.40 24.49
C SER A 12 -7.92 18.79 23.14
N LEU A 13 -7.64 17.80 22.30
CA LEU A 13 -7.07 17.95 20.97
C LEU A 13 -7.93 17.19 19.97
N ASN A 14 -8.44 17.90 18.96
CA ASN A 14 -9.06 17.28 17.80
C ASN A 14 -8.05 17.31 16.66
N ARG A 15 -7.68 16.14 16.14
CA ARG A 15 -6.70 16.02 15.06
C ARG A 15 -7.19 15.01 14.03
N ILE A 16 -7.04 15.36 12.76
CA ILE A 16 -7.18 14.41 11.66
C ILE A 16 -5.82 13.72 11.52
N VAL A 17 -5.84 12.40 11.60
CA VAL A 17 -4.67 11.55 11.44
C VAL A 17 -4.78 10.89 10.07
N HIS A 18 -3.70 10.99 9.31
CA HIS A 18 -3.57 10.36 8.00
C HIS A 18 -2.50 9.29 8.09
N ALA A 19 -2.79 8.10 7.59
CA ALA A 19 -1.77 7.10 7.36
C ALA A 19 -1.88 6.55 5.94
N GLU A 20 -0.72 6.24 5.39
CA GLU A 20 -0.54 5.66 4.07
C GLU A 20 0.48 4.54 4.19
N ASP A 21 0.20 3.43 3.53
CA ASP A 21 1.14 2.34 3.35
C ASP A 21 1.15 1.91 1.88
N GLY A 22 2.29 1.38 1.44
CA GLY A 22 2.42 0.94 0.08
C GLY A 22 3.62 0.03 -0.16
N VAL A 23 3.46 -0.85 -1.14
CA VAL A 23 4.49 -1.78 -1.57
C VAL A 23 4.76 -1.56 -3.05
N CYS A 24 6.04 -1.46 -3.39
CA CYS A 24 6.51 -1.48 -4.76
C CYS A 24 7.20 -2.81 -5.03
N SER A 25 6.78 -3.50 -6.07
CA SER A 25 7.36 -4.76 -6.53
C SER A 25 7.53 -4.74 -8.04
N LYS A 26 8.21 -5.73 -8.59
CA LYS A 26 8.46 -5.83 -10.01
C LYS A 26 7.88 -7.11 -10.57
N LEU A 27 7.19 -7.01 -11.70
CA LEU A 27 6.75 -8.16 -12.49
C LEU A 27 7.95 -8.80 -13.16
N GLU A 28 8.15 -10.08 -12.88
CA GLU A 28 9.16 -10.90 -13.54
C GLU A 28 8.67 -11.26 -14.94
N LEU A 29 9.07 -10.45 -15.94
CA LEU A 29 8.77 -10.68 -17.36
C LEU A 29 10.05 -11.12 -18.08
N LEU A 30 9.96 -12.23 -18.81
CA LEU A 30 11.09 -12.70 -19.62
C LEU A 30 11.30 -11.77 -20.82
N PRO A 31 12.53 -11.31 -21.10
CA PRO A 31 12.84 -10.42 -22.21
C PRO A 31 12.87 -11.18 -23.55
N LEU A 32 11.71 -11.65 -24.00
CA LEU A 32 11.54 -12.47 -25.21
C LEU A 32 11.30 -11.64 -26.48
N LEU A 33 10.74 -10.44 -26.31
CA LEU A 33 10.34 -9.51 -27.35
C LEU A 33 10.93 -8.12 -27.08
N SER A 34 10.70 -7.17 -28.00
CA SER A 34 11.01 -5.75 -27.73
C SER A 34 10.13 -5.21 -26.59
N ARG A 35 10.60 -4.16 -25.91
CA ARG A 35 9.87 -3.55 -24.78
C ARG A 35 8.48 -3.06 -25.18
N GLU A 36 8.35 -2.52 -26.39
CA GLU A 36 7.08 -2.01 -26.94
C GLU A 36 6.08 -3.15 -27.16
N GLU A 37 6.53 -4.29 -27.72
CA GLU A 37 5.67 -5.46 -27.93
C GLU A 37 5.23 -6.08 -26.60
N THR A 38 6.14 -6.21 -25.62
CA THR A 38 5.79 -6.71 -24.28
C THR A 38 4.84 -5.77 -23.55
N ALA A 39 5.04 -4.45 -23.66
CA ALA A 39 4.16 -3.46 -23.05
C ALA A 39 2.75 -3.52 -23.64
N GLY A 40 2.64 -3.72 -24.96
CA GLY A 40 1.35 -3.93 -25.63
C GLY A 40 0.61 -5.17 -25.15
N LEU A 41 1.31 -6.31 -25.01
CA LEU A 41 0.73 -7.54 -24.48
C LEU A 41 0.28 -7.39 -23.02
N LEU A 42 1.11 -6.75 -22.20
CA LEU A 42 0.81 -6.49 -20.79
C LEU A 42 -0.38 -5.54 -20.63
N ALA A 43 -0.43 -4.46 -21.42
CA ALA A 43 -1.54 -3.50 -21.43
C ALA A 43 -2.87 -4.18 -21.80
N ALA A 44 -2.86 -5.07 -22.79
CA ALA A 44 -4.05 -5.80 -23.21
C ALA A 44 -4.56 -6.75 -22.11
N GLU A 45 -3.67 -7.51 -21.46
CA GLU A 45 -4.03 -8.40 -20.35
C GLU A 45 -4.52 -7.62 -19.11
N LEU A 46 -3.89 -6.49 -18.79
CA LEU A 46 -4.32 -5.63 -17.69
C LEU A 46 -5.70 -5.01 -17.98
N ALA A 47 -5.94 -4.52 -19.19
CA ALA A 47 -7.25 -4.02 -19.60
C ALA A 47 -8.35 -5.07 -19.48
N ALA A 48 -8.05 -6.33 -19.86
CA ALA A 48 -8.98 -7.45 -19.71
C ALA A 48 -9.33 -7.76 -18.25
N ARG A 49 -8.48 -7.37 -17.28
CA ARG A 49 -8.73 -7.50 -15.84
C ARG A 49 -9.27 -6.23 -15.18
N GLY A 50 -9.72 -5.28 -15.99
CA GLY A 50 -10.37 -4.06 -15.51
C GLY A 50 -9.41 -2.97 -15.05
N PHE A 51 -8.14 -3.02 -15.44
CA PHE A 51 -7.25 -1.88 -15.28
C PHE A 51 -7.56 -0.82 -16.35
N THR A 52 -7.51 0.44 -15.94
CA THR A 52 -7.65 1.59 -16.83
C THR A 52 -6.26 2.12 -17.17
N GLN A 53 -5.95 2.22 -18.45
CA GLN A 53 -4.63 2.69 -18.89
C GLN A 53 -4.58 4.22 -18.90
N GLU A 54 -3.66 4.78 -18.12
CA GLU A 54 -3.32 6.20 -18.04
C GLU A 54 -1.90 6.41 -18.59
N GLY A 55 -1.77 6.42 -19.92
CA GLY A 55 -0.47 6.50 -20.59
C GLY A 55 0.34 5.21 -20.41
N ASP A 56 1.50 5.31 -19.76
CA ASP A 56 2.41 4.18 -19.51
C ASP A 56 2.09 3.43 -18.22
N VAL A 57 1.07 3.85 -17.46
CA VAL A 57 0.67 3.23 -16.20
C VAL A 57 -0.77 2.75 -16.28
N ALA A 58 -0.99 1.48 -15.97
CA ALA A 58 -2.31 0.88 -15.83
C ALA A 58 -2.75 0.94 -14.38
N VAL A 59 -3.88 1.60 -14.10
CA VAL A 59 -4.37 1.84 -12.74
C VAL A 59 -5.70 1.12 -12.51
N ARG A 60 -5.81 0.43 -11.37
CA ARG A 60 -7.04 -0.13 -10.84
C ARG A 60 -7.23 0.33 -9.40
N VAL A 61 -8.41 0.88 -9.12
CA VAL A 61 -8.83 1.20 -7.75
C VAL A 61 -9.87 0.18 -7.33
N GLU A 62 -9.59 -0.54 -6.25
CA GLU A 62 -10.52 -1.54 -5.71
C GLU A 62 -11.54 -0.89 -4.78
N ALA A 63 -12.64 -1.60 -4.51
CA ALA A 63 -13.73 -1.12 -3.65
C ALA A 63 -13.26 -0.79 -2.21
N ASP A 64 -12.17 -1.41 -1.77
CA ASP A 64 -11.57 -1.22 -0.44
C ASP A 64 -10.63 -0.01 -0.36
N GLY A 65 -10.50 0.77 -1.44
CA GLY A 65 -9.61 1.95 -1.50
C GLY A 65 -8.16 1.63 -1.84
N VAL A 66 -7.82 0.34 -2.07
CA VAL A 66 -6.49 -0.05 -2.55
C VAL A 66 -6.31 0.40 -4.00
N ARG A 67 -5.26 1.18 -4.25
CA ARG A 67 -4.84 1.60 -5.58
C ARG A 67 -3.69 0.71 -6.04
N VAL A 68 -3.90 0.02 -7.16
CA VAL A 68 -2.88 -0.80 -7.83
C VAL A 68 -2.50 -0.06 -9.11
N ALA A 69 -1.24 0.32 -9.26
CA ALA A 69 -0.71 0.91 -10.48
C ALA A 69 0.45 0.09 -11.02
N VAL A 70 0.36 -0.31 -12.28
CA VAL A 70 1.35 -1.14 -12.98
C VAL A 70 1.93 -0.35 -14.14
N ASP A 71 3.23 -0.11 -14.14
CA ASP A 71 3.95 0.45 -15.29
C ASP A 71 4.10 -0.65 -16.36
N VAL A 72 3.48 -0.42 -17.52
CA VAL A 72 3.48 -1.41 -18.61
C VAL A 72 4.83 -1.53 -19.31
N THR A 73 5.71 -0.54 -19.17
CA THR A 73 7.03 -0.51 -19.82
C THR A 73 8.11 -1.13 -18.94
N THR A 74 8.10 -0.83 -17.64
CA THR A 74 9.11 -1.33 -16.70
C THR A 74 8.68 -2.62 -16.00
N GLY A 75 7.37 -2.87 -15.91
CA GLY A 75 6.78 -3.94 -15.11
C GLY A 75 6.74 -3.61 -13.62
N ASP A 76 6.94 -2.35 -13.21
CA ASP A 76 6.87 -1.96 -11.81
C ASP A 76 5.41 -1.92 -11.35
N VAL A 77 5.13 -2.54 -10.21
CA VAL A 77 3.82 -2.62 -9.58
C VAL A 77 3.87 -1.86 -8.27
N SER A 78 3.03 -0.85 -8.14
CA SER A 78 2.81 -0.12 -6.90
C SER A 78 1.41 -0.42 -6.38
N VAL A 79 1.32 -0.81 -5.11
CA VAL A 79 0.08 -1.01 -4.39
C VAL A 79 0.07 -0.04 -3.23
N THR A 80 -0.88 0.88 -3.19
CA THR A 80 -1.00 1.88 -2.12
C THR A 80 -2.38 1.85 -1.48
N LEU A 81 -2.43 2.11 -0.18
CA LEU A 81 -3.66 2.26 0.59
C LEU A 81 -3.50 3.45 1.53
N SER A 82 -4.46 4.36 1.50
CA SER A 82 -4.52 5.51 2.41
C SER A 82 -5.84 5.52 3.17
N ASP A 83 -5.78 5.86 4.45
CA ASP A 83 -6.95 6.01 5.32
C ASP A 83 -6.79 7.27 6.19
N GLU A 84 -7.92 7.86 6.57
CA GLU A 84 -7.97 9.05 7.41
C GLU A 84 -8.97 8.88 8.56
N SER A 85 -8.57 9.30 9.77
CA SER A 85 -9.41 9.20 10.95
C SER A 85 -9.36 10.48 11.78
N SER A 86 -10.54 10.98 12.16
CA SER A 86 -10.66 12.11 13.08
C SER A 86 -10.64 11.62 14.52
N VAL A 87 -9.60 11.98 15.28
CA VAL A 87 -9.44 11.54 16.67
C VAL A 87 -9.68 12.73 17.61
N ASN A 88 -10.62 12.55 18.53
CA ASN A 88 -10.90 13.51 19.60
C ASN A 88 -10.25 13.02 20.89
N LEU A 89 -9.13 13.61 21.27
CA LEU A 89 -8.31 13.19 22.41
C LEU A 89 -8.49 14.13 23.60
N VAL A 90 -8.59 13.56 24.79
CA VAL A 90 -8.63 14.31 26.05
C VAL A 90 -7.53 13.77 26.97
N ALA A 91 -6.76 14.68 27.58
CA ALA A 91 -5.77 14.33 28.58
C ALA A 91 -5.81 15.29 29.76
N THR A 92 -5.40 14.77 30.92
CA THR A 92 -5.30 15.53 32.15
C THR A 92 -3.88 15.47 32.69
N GLY A 93 -3.30 16.64 32.91
CA GLY A 93 -2.03 16.81 33.58
C GLY A 93 -2.26 17.10 35.06
N GLU A 94 -1.64 16.30 35.93
CA GLU A 94 -1.73 16.48 37.38
C GLU A 94 -0.34 16.76 37.96
N VAL A 95 -0.27 17.77 38.83
CA VAL A 95 0.92 18.10 39.60
C VAL A 95 0.52 18.32 41.06
N ARG A 96 1.27 17.73 41.98
CA ARG A 96 1.11 17.92 43.43
C ARG A 96 2.10 18.99 43.90
N THR A 97 1.65 19.90 44.75
CA THR A 97 2.45 21.02 45.29
C THR A 97 2.14 21.18 46.77
N GLU A 98 3.12 21.67 47.55
CA GLU A 98 2.92 22.01 48.97
C GLU A 98 2.77 23.53 49.19
N THR A 99 3.03 24.32 48.15
CA THR A 99 3.07 25.79 48.14
C THR A 99 1.96 26.38 47.27
N PRO A 100 1.00 27.14 47.85
CA PRO A 100 -0.11 27.73 47.10
C PRO A 100 0.26 28.97 46.27
N HIS A 101 1.48 29.51 46.37
CA HIS A 101 1.91 30.74 45.68
C HIS A 101 2.62 30.50 44.32
N GLU A 102 3.00 29.27 43.98
CA GLU A 102 3.66 28.92 42.71
C GLU A 102 2.66 28.42 41.64
N THR A 103 1.45 28.95 41.65
CA THR A 103 0.33 28.44 40.86
C THR A 103 0.55 28.51 39.35
N GLU A 104 1.30 29.49 38.84
CA GLU A 104 1.52 29.61 37.39
C GLU A 104 2.55 28.60 36.85
N ALA A 105 3.69 28.44 37.54
CA ALA A 105 4.71 27.48 37.16
C ALA A 105 4.18 26.03 37.25
N VAL A 106 3.44 25.71 38.31
CA VAL A 106 2.80 24.40 38.47
C VAL A 106 1.73 24.17 37.40
N ARG A 107 0.90 25.17 37.09
CA ARG A 107 -0.09 25.05 36.01
C ARG A 107 0.58 24.89 34.64
N LYS A 108 1.70 25.56 34.39
CA LYS A 108 2.47 25.41 33.15
C LYS A 108 3.01 23.98 33.03
N LEU A 109 3.60 23.44 34.08
CA LEU A 109 4.05 22.04 34.14
C LEU A 109 2.89 21.05 33.98
N ALA A 110 1.73 21.31 34.58
CA ALA A 110 0.53 20.49 34.41
C ALA A 110 0.03 20.53 32.95
N ARG A 111 0.05 21.70 32.30
CA ARG A 111 -0.28 21.84 30.87
C ARG A 111 0.71 21.12 29.98
N GLU A 112 2.01 21.29 30.19
CA GLU A 112 3.04 20.58 29.42
C GLU A 112 2.88 19.06 29.53
N LYS A 113 2.58 18.54 30.73
CA LYS A 113 2.25 17.12 30.91
C LYS A 113 0.95 16.70 30.22
N ALA A 114 -0.07 17.56 30.19
CA ALA A 114 -1.31 17.27 29.47
C ALA A 114 -1.07 17.22 27.95
N ARG A 115 -0.26 18.15 27.43
CA ARG A 115 0.12 18.21 26.00
C ARG A 115 0.96 17.03 25.56
N ALA A 116 2.01 16.69 26.32
CA ALA A 116 2.83 15.52 26.03
C ALA A 116 1.96 14.25 25.93
N LYS A 117 1.04 14.06 26.89
CA LYS A 117 0.08 12.93 26.83
C LYS A 117 -0.89 12.99 25.65
N LEU A 118 -1.26 14.18 25.17
CA LEU A 118 -2.11 14.31 23.98
C LEU A 118 -1.33 13.99 22.71
N GLU A 119 -0.06 14.39 22.64
CA GLU A 119 0.84 14.05 21.54
C GLU A 119 1.13 12.55 21.50
N ASP A 120 1.45 11.94 22.66
CA ASP A 120 1.65 10.50 22.78
C ASP A 120 0.40 9.74 22.30
N LYS A 121 -0.79 10.12 22.77
CA LYS A 121 -2.05 9.50 22.33
C LYS A 121 -2.36 9.72 20.85
N ALA A 122 -1.96 10.86 20.29
CA ALA A 122 -2.13 11.11 18.86
C ALA A 122 -1.18 10.25 18.03
N GLN A 123 0.02 10.01 18.54
CA GLN A 123 0.99 9.11 17.94
C GLN A 123 0.50 7.66 18.01
N ASP A 124 0.04 7.20 19.18
CA ASP A 124 -0.55 5.88 19.36
C ASP A 124 -1.71 5.64 18.37
N ALA A 125 -2.63 6.61 18.24
CA ALA A 125 -3.73 6.52 17.29
C ALA A 125 -3.27 6.50 15.82
N THR A 126 -2.14 7.14 15.51
CA THR A 126 -1.53 7.10 14.17
C THR A 126 -0.92 5.74 13.90
N ASP A 127 -0.25 5.16 14.88
CA ASP A 127 0.41 3.86 14.75
C ASP A 127 -0.64 2.73 14.71
N GLU A 128 -1.73 2.82 15.47
CA GLU A 128 -2.88 1.92 15.34
C GLU A 128 -3.51 1.98 13.94
N LEU A 129 -3.71 3.20 13.38
CA LEU A 129 -4.21 3.36 12.00
C LEU A 129 -3.26 2.73 10.98
N ARG A 130 -1.95 2.92 11.16
CA ARG A 130 -0.93 2.31 10.29
C ARG A 130 -0.98 0.79 10.36
N GLU A 131 -1.01 0.21 11.56
CA GLU A 131 -1.10 -1.24 11.73
C GLU A 131 -2.37 -1.83 11.10
N ASP A 132 -3.50 -1.13 11.19
CA ASP A 132 -4.74 -1.53 10.53
C ASP A 132 -4.62 -1.48 9.00
N ILE A 133 -4.03 -0.41 8.45
CA ILE A 133 -3.77 -0.30 7.00
C ILE A 133 -2.83 -1.40 6.53
N THR A 134 -1.70 -1.62 7.21
CA THR A 134 -0.73 -2.66 6.86
C THR A 134 -1.37 -4.04 6.88
N ARG A 135 -2.18 -4.37 7.90
CA ARG A 135 -2.90 -5.66 7.95
C ARG A 135 -3.87 -5.84 6.78
N ARG A 136 -4.59 -4.78 6.39
CA ARG A 136 -5.49 -4.82 5.20
C ARG A 136 -4.69 -5.00 3.92
N LEU A 137 -3.58 -4.27 3.79
CA LEU A 137 -2.67 -4.35 2.64
C LEU A 137 -2.09 -5.77 2.50
N GLU A 138 -1.54 -6.34 3.58
CA GLU A 138 -0.97 -7.70 3.59
C GLU A 138 -1.98 -8.78 3.18
N GLY A 139 -3.22 -8.67 3.67
CA GLY A 139 -4.30 -9.57 3.27
C GLY A 139 -4.55 -9.54 1.77
N ARG A 140 -4.60 -8.33 1.19
CA ARG A 140 -4.86 -8.12 -0.25
C ARG A 140 -3.66 -8.45 -1.13
N LEU A 141 -2.44 -8.22 -0.66
CA LEU A 141 -1.21 -8.51 -1.40
C LEU A 141 -1.09 -10.00 -1.76
N ARG A 142 -1.63 -10.90 -0.93
CA ARG A 142 -1.61 -12.33 -1.23
C ARG A 142 -2.42 -12.70 -2.47
N ASP A 143 -3.63 -12.13 -2.58
CA ASP A 143 -4.53 -12.37 -3.70
C ASP A 143 -4.01 -11.66 -4.96
N LEU A 144 -3.56 -10.40 -4.80
CA LEU A 144 -2.94 -9.62 -5.88
C LEU A 144 -1.71 -10.30 -6.44
N LYS A 145 -0.87 -10.91 -5.59
CA LYS A 145 0.31 -11.65 -6.05
C LYS A 145 -0.08 -12.81 -6.98
N ALA A 146 -1.04 -13.64 -6.57
CA ALA A 146 -1.50 -14.74 -7.41
C ALA A 146 -2.12 -14.26 -8.73
N GLU A 147 -2.82 -13.12 -8.68
CA GLU A 147 -3.38 -12.48 -9.86
C GLU A 147 -2.29 -12.01 -10.83
N LEU A 148 -1.29 -11.29 -10.33
CA LEU A 148 -0.16 -10.73 -11.08
C LEU A 148 0.75 -11.83 -11.65
N ASP A 149 1.02 -12.88 -10.88
CA ASP A 149 1.75 -14.07 -11.35
C ASP A 149 1.01 -14.76 -12.51
N SER A 150 -0.33 -14.78 -12.47
CA SER A 150 -1.13 -15.28 -13.60
C SER A 150 -1.04 -14.37 -14.83
N ILE A 151 -0.95 -13.04 -14.65
CA ILE A 151 -0.78 -12.09 -15.76
C ILE A 151 0.60 -12.29 -16.39
N SER A 152 1.67 -12.33 -15.60
CA SER A 152 3.04 -12.47 -16.11
C SER A 152 3.21 -13.78 -16.89
N ASN A 153 2.64 -14.88 -16.41
CA ASN A 153 2.66 -16.17 -17.11
C ASN A 153 1.92 -16.11 -18.45
N LYS A 154 0.73 -15.49 -18.51
CA LYS A 154 -0.01 -15.32 -19.77
C LYS A 154 0.74 -14.44 -20.77
N VAL A 155 1.25 -13.29 -20.32
CA VAL A 155 2.05 -12.38 -21.16
C VAL A 155 3.29 -13.10 -21.68
N THR A 156 3.95 -13.92 -20.85
CA THR A 156 5.10 -14.71 -21.26
C THR A 156 4.72 -15.77 -22.30
N ALA A 157 3.59 -16.47 -22.14
CA ALA A 157 3.11 -17.44 -23.11
C ALA A 157 2.78 -16.80 -24.46
N GLU A 158 2.10 -15.64 -24.45
CA GLU A 158 1.84 -14.88 -25.67
C GLU A 158 3.14 -14.37 -26.31
N ALA A 159 4.07 -13.87 -25.50
CA ALA A 159 5.37 -13.44 -26.00
C ALA A 159 6.15 -14.58 -26.68
N LEU A 160 6.08 -15.80 -26.14
CA LEU A 160 6.66 -16.99 -26.77
C LEU A 160 6.00 -17.32 -28.11
N LYS A 161 4.66 -17.21 -28.22
CA LYS A 161 3.94 -17.42 -29.48
C LYS A 161 4.36 -16.43 -30.55
N VAL A 162 4.44 -15.14 -30.21
CA VAL A 162 4.92 -14.10 -31.13
C VAL A 162 6.37 -14.38 -31.53
N ARG A 163 7.25 -14.68 -30.58
CA ARG A 163 8.66 -14.95 -30.88
C ARG A 163 8.82 -16.19 -31.78
N ALA A 164 8.04 -17.23 -31.56
CA ALA A 164 8.03 -18.43 -32.40
C ALA A 164 7.58 -18.12 -33.84
N SER A 165 6.57 -17.26 -34.01
CA SER A 165 6.11 -16.82 -35.33
C SER A 165 7.12 -15.95 -36.08
N GLN A 166 7.97 -15.20 -35.37
CA GLN A 166 9.07 -14.45 -35.97
C GLN A 166 10.19 -15.38 -36.48
N LEU A 167 10.33 -16.58 -35.90
CA LEU A 167 11.38 -17.54 -36.24
C LEU A 167 11.00 -18.46 -37.41
N GLY A 168 9.70 -18.67 -37.68
CA GLY A 168 9.24 -19.56 -38.75
C GLY A 168 7.73 -19.80 -38.74
N THR A 169 7.28 -20.80 -39.49
CA THR A 169 5.84 -21.16 -39.51
C THR A 169 5.53 -22.08 -38.32
N VAL A 170 4.63 -21.64 -37.44
CA VAL A 170 4.19 -22.42 -36.28
C VAL A 170 3.30 -23.58 -36.77
N GLU A 171 3.71 -24.82 -36.50
CA GLU A 171 2.98 -26.02 -36.92
C GLU A 171 2.00 -26.51 -35.85
N GLU A 172 2.46 -26.57 -34.60
CA GLU A 172 1.67 -27.06 -33.47
C GLU A 172 1.98 -26.24 -32.23
N ILE A 173 0.92 -25.90 -31.48
CA ILE A 173 1.00 -25.31 -30.15
C ILE A 173 0.33 -26.30 -29.21
N HIS A 174 1.09 -26.80 -28.23
CA HIS A 174 0.56 -27.62 -27.15
C HIS A 174 0.78 -26.89 -25.83
N GLU A 175 -0.31 -26.61 -25.12
CA GLU A 175 -0.32 -25.95 -23.82
C GLU A 175 -0.95 -26.90 -22.81
N ASP A 176 -0.17 -27.31 -21.81
CA ASP A 176 -0.67 -28.08 -20.68
C ASP A 176 -0.94 -27.14 -19.49
N ALA A 177 -2.22 -26.83 -19.28
CA ALA A 177 -2.68 -25.95 -18.21
C ALA A 177 -2.39 -26.48 -16.80
N ALA A 178 -2.13 -27.79 -16.64
CA ALA A 178 -1.83 -28.38 -15.32
C ALA A 178 -0.35 -28.23 -14.92
N THR A 179 0.56 -28.22 -15.91
CA THR A 179 2.01 -28.12 -15.66
C THR A 179 2.60 -26.76 -16.04
N GLY A 180 1.86 -25.94 -16.79
CA GLY A 180 2.35 -24.66 -17.33
C GLY A 180 3.37 -24.84 -18.46
N SER A 181 3.48 -26.06 -19.00
CA SER A 181 4.41 -26.34 -20.10
C SER A 181 3.80 -25.90 -21.44
N LEU A 182 4.56 -25.11 -22.19
CA LEU A 182 4.22 -24.65 -23.53
C LEU A 182 5.21 -25.25 -24.52
N THR A 183 4.73 -26.09 -25.43
CA THR A 183 5.52 -26.67 -26.51
C THR A 183 5.05 -26.06 -27.83
N ILE A 184 5.96 -25.36 -28.50
CA ILE A 184 5.70 -24.77 -29.83
C ILE A 184 6.62 -25.45 -30.84
N LYS A 185 6.05 -26.15 -31.82
CA LYS A 185 6.79 -26.68 -32.97
C LYS A 185 6.84 -25.62 -34.06
N VAL A 186 8.05 -25.25 -34.45
CA VAL A 186 8.29 -24.25 -35.49
C VAL A 186 9.05 -24.92 -36.63
N ARG A 187 8.53 -24.77 -37.86
CA ARG A 187 9.26 -25.10 -39.08
C ARG A 187 10.04 -23.86 -39.53
N VAL A 188 11.37 -23.99 -39.54
CA VAL A 188 12.33 -22.98 -40.03
C VAL A 188 12.65 -23.24 -41.50
#